data_AF-A0A7S3GQT0-F1
#
_entry.id   AF-A0A7S3GQT0-F1
#
_cell.length_a   1.000
_cell.length_b   1.000
_cell.length_c   1.000
_cell.angle_alpha   90.00
_cell.angle_beta   90.00
_cell.angle_gamma   90.00
#
_symmetry.space_group_name_H-M   'P 1'
#
loop_
_entity.id
_entity.type
_entity.pdbx_description
1 polymer ?
#
loop_
_entity_poly.entity_id
_entity_poly.type
_entity_poly.pdbx_seq_one_letter_code
_entity_poly.pdbx_strand_id
1 'polypeptide(L)'
;STLHLVLRLRGGHCQVPCGIFDDPKLVSDIMEAIATIKKAMVQINELSATMNALNFNQMTRWVNTKDEHASKIISLMGEYCLCQRVKPVGDPKTPFKSEADYIAALQSHH
;
A
#
# COMPACT_ATOMS: atom_id res chain seq x y z
N SER A 1 26.49 -23.63 1.41
CA SER A 1 25.97 -22.59 2.33
C SER A 1 24.72 -21.99 1.71
N THR A 2 23.56 -22.32 2.28
CA THR A 2 22.18 -22.14 1.82
C THR A 2 21.64 -20.70 1.98
N LEU A 3 22.51 -19.70 1.86
CA LEU A 3 22.19 -18.29 2.13
C LEU A 3 21.81 -17.46 0.90
N HIS A 4 21.73 -18.07 -0.29
CA HIS A 4 21.43 -17.35 -1.54
C HIS A 4 19.96 -17.42 -2.01
N LEU A 5 19.07 -18.14 -1.31
CA LEU A 5 17.67 -18.33 -1.73
C LEU A 5 16.64 -17.69 -0.77
N VAL A 6 17.07 -16.81 0.13
CA VAL A 6 16.18 -16.11 1.08
C VAL A 6 16.06 -14.60 0.80
N LEU A 7 16.71 -14.09 -0.25
CA LEU A 7 16.19 -12.89 -0.92
C LEU A 7 15.06 -13.30 -1.86
N ARG A 8 13.92 -13.72 -1.28
CA ARG A 8 12.65 -13.36 -1.91
C ARG A 8 12.72 -11.85 -2.07
N LEU A 9 12.70 -11.38 -3.31
CA LEU A 9 12.46 -9.99 -3.66
C LEU A 9 11.26 -9.48 -2.84
N ARG A 10 11.55 -8.92 -1.67
CA ARG A 10 10.60 -8.24 -0.79
C ARG A 10 10.47 -6.75 -1.17
N GLY A 11 10.96 -6.38 -2.35
CA GLY A 11 10.87 -5.03 -2.88
C GLY A 11 10.33 -5.09 -4.30
N GLY A 12 9.22 -4.39 -4.50
CA GLY A 12 8.77 -3.95 -5.82
C GLY A 12 8.27 -5.06 -6.72
N HIS A 13 6.95 -5.14 -6.86
CA HIS A 13 6.39 -5.33 -8.20
C HIS A 13 7.22 -4.49 -9.19
N CYS A 14 7.49 -5.02 -10.39
CA CYS A 14 8.39 -4.52 -11.43
C CYS A 14 8.37 -3.00 -11.74
N GLN A 15 7.34 -2.27 -11.31
CA GLN A 15 6.87 -0.96 -11.79
C GLN A 15 6.67 -0.85 -13.32
N VAL A 16 6.96 -1.92 -14.06
CA VAL A 16 6.57 -2.18 -15.45
C VAL A 16 5.25 -2.96 -15.44
N PRO A 17 4.32 -2.80 -16.40
CA PRO A 17 3.11 -3.61 -16.52
C PRO A 17 3.42 -5.08 -16.89
N CYS A 18 4.01 -5.82 -15.95
CA CYS A 18 4.51 -7.18 -16.13
C CYS A 18 3.41 -8.25 -16.01
N GLY A 19 2.22 -7.88 -15.52
CA GLY A 19 1.04 -8.77 -15.47
C GLY A 19 1.13 -9.88 -14.42
N ILE A 20 2.09 -9.78 -13.49
CA ILE A 20 2.26 -10.72 -12.39
C ILE A 20 1.56 -10.15 -11.15
N PHE A 21 0.51 -10.84 -10.70
CA PHE A 21 -0.29 -10.42 -9.57
C PHE A 21 -0.29 -11.47 -8.44
N ASP A 22 -0.36 -10.99 -7.21
CA ASP A 22 -0.37 -11.69 -5.93
C ASP A 22 -1.28 -10.88 -4.99
N ASP A 23 -2.58 -11.04 -5.20
CA ASP A 23 -3.63 -10.34 -4.45
C ASP A 23 -3.65 -10.66 -2.96
N PRO A 24 -3.48 -11.93 -2.53
CA PRO A 24 -3.41 -12.25 -1.11
C PRO A 24 -2.31 -11.46 -0.40
N LYS A 25 -1.13 -11.32 -1.04
CA LYS A 25 -0.04 -10.51 -0.49
C LYS A 25 -0.40 -9.02 -0.43
N LEU A 26 -0.98 -8.47 -1.50
CA LEU A 26 -1.42 -7.06 -1.51
C LEU A 26 -2.37 -6.78 -0.33
N VAL A 27 -3.41 -7.61 -0.18
CA VAL A 27 -4.39 -7.45 0.91
C VAL A 27 -3.71 -7.57 2.26
N SER A 28 -2.81 -8.54 2.43
CA SER A 28 -2.03 -8.69 3.67
C SER A 28 -1.20 -7.46 3.98
N ASP A 29 -0.50 -6.90 3.00
CA ASP A 29 0.37 -5.72 3.16
C ASP A 29 -0.46 -4.47 3.55
N ILE A 30 -1.65 -4.31 2.97
CA ILE A 30 -2.59 -3.22 3.31
C ILE A 30 -3.15 -3.40 4.73
N MET A 31 -3.58 -4.62 5.06
CA MET A 31 -4.10 -4.92 6.41
C MET A 31 -3.06 -4.66 7.49
N GLU A 32 -1.80 -5.02 7.25
CA GLU A 32 -0.68 -4.72 8.15
C GLU A 32 -0.47 -3.21 8.29
N ALA A 33 -0.49 -2.46 7.17
CA ALA A 33 -0.37 -1.00 7.21
C ALA A 33 -1.52 -0.34 8.00
N ILE A 34 -2.76 -0.80 7.82
CA ILE A 34 -3.92 -0.34 8.59
C ILE A 34 -3.77 -0.64 10.08
N ALA A 35 -3.28 -1.83 10.44
CA ALA A 35 -3.04 -2.19 11.83
C ALA A 35 -1.99 -1.26 12.47
N THR A 36 -0.91 -0.94 11.75
CA THR A 36 0.12 0.00 12.21
C THR A 36 -0.42 1.41 12.37
N ILE A 37 -1.23 1.91 11.42
CA ILE A 37 -1.91 3.21 11.53
C ILE A 37 -2.78 3.27 12.79
N LYS A 38 -3.61 2.25 13.02
CA LYS A 38 -4.45 2.17 14.23
C LYS A 38 -3.62 2.19 15.51
N LYS A 39 -2.53 1.42 15.55
CA LYS A 39 -1.61 1.40 16.69
C LYS A 39 -0.97 2.78 16.91
N ALA A 40 -0.51 3.44 15.85
CA ALA A 40 0.08 4.77 15.93
C ALA A 40 -0.92 5.79 16.51
N MET A 41 -2.18 5.75 16.07
CA MET A 41 -3.24 6.63 16.60
C MET A 41 -3.47 6.42 18.11
N VAL A 42 -3.51 5.17 18.58
CA VAL A 42 -3.65 4.86 20.01
C VAL A 42 -2.46 5.39 20.79
N GLN A 43 -1.24 5.15 20.31
CA GLN A 43 -0.01 5.59 20.99
C GLN A 43 0.11 7.12 21.06
N ILE A 44 -0.31 7.85 20.01
CA ILE A 44 -0.36 9.32 20.03
C ILE A 44 -1.29 9.79 21.15
N ASN A 45 -2.49 9.21 21.26
CA ASN A 45 -3.45 9.57 22.30
C ASN A 45 -2.92 9.25 23.71
N GLU A 46 -2.34 8.07 23.92
CA GLU A 46 -1.77 7.67 25.21
C GLU A 46 -0.63 8.60 25.64
N LEU A 47 0.30 8.90 24.74
CA LEU A 47 1.43 9.78 25.03
C LEU A 47 0.96 11.22 25.28
N SER A 48 -0.09 11.67 24.60
CA SER A 48 -0.67 13.01 24.77
C SER A 48 -1.17 13.30 26.19
N ALA A 49 -1.51 12.25 26.96
CA ALA A 49 -2.00 12.38 28.32
C ALA A 49 -0.95 12.93 29.31
N THR A 50 0.34 12.83 29.00
CA THR A 50 1.41 13.39 29.84
C THR A 50 2.47 14.07 28.97
N MET A 51 2.41 15.40 28.90
CA MET A 51 3.34 16.17 28.07
C MET A 51 4.68 16.44 28.74
N ASN A 52 5.70 15.77 28.21
CA ASN A 52 7.11 16.02 28.47
C ASN A 52 7.91 15.91 27.16
N ALA A 53 9.17 16.35 27.18
CA ALA A 53 10.01 16.38 25.98
C ALA A 53 10.21 14.99 25.34
N LEU A 54 10.29 13.92 26.14
CA LEU A 54 10.42 12.56 25.63
C LEU A 54 9.14 12.13 24.89
N ASN A 55 7.99 12.28 25.52
CA ASN A 55 6.69 11.90 24.96
C ASN A 55 6.37 12.70 23.71
N PHE A 56 6.72 14.00 23.68
CA PHE A 56 6.59 14.83 22.49
C PHE A 56 7.36 14.25 21.30
N ASN A 57 8.64 13.92 21.50
CA ASN A 57 9.47 13.31 20.46
C ASN A 57 8.93 11.94 20.00
N GLN A 58 8.37 11.13 20.91
CA GLN A 58 7.78 9.84 20.54
C GLN A 58 6.48 9.99 19.76
N MET A 59 5.62 10.96 20.11
CA MET A 59 4.42 11.26 19.34
C MET A 59 4.76 11.67 17.91
N THR A 60 5.76 12.54 17.72
CA THR A 60 6.21 12.94 16.38
C THR A 60 6.63 11.73 15.55
N ARG A 61 7.32 10.76 16.15
CA ARG A 61 7.68 9.51 15.46
C ARG A 61 6.44 8.71 15.06
N TRP A 62 5.46 8.58 15.95
CA TRP A 62 4.21 7.89 15.64
C TRP A 62 3.39 8.60 14.54
N VAL A 63 3.40 9.93 14.51
CA VAL A 63 2.79 10.72 13.43
C VAL A 63 3.49 10.40 12.10
N ASN A 64 4.82 10.47 12.06
CA ASN A 64 5.58 10.15 10.85
C ASN A 64 5.33 8.71 10.38
N THR A 65 5.35 7.73 11.29
CA THR A 65 5.04 6.33 10.96
C THR A 65 3.62 6.18 10.41
N LYS A 66 2.63 6.86 10.99
CA LYS A 66 1.26 6.84 10.48
C LYS A 66 1.20 7.36 9.04
N ASP A 67 1.86 8.47 8.75
CA ASP A 67 1.84 9.11 7.43
C ASP A 67 2.63 8.32 6.38
N GLU A 68 3.74 7.67 6.77
CA GLU A 68 4.50 6.74 5.93
C GLU A 68 3.65 5.53 5.54
N HIS A 69 2.93 4.92 6.49
CA HIS A 69 2.05 3.78 6.21
C HIS A 69 0.83 4.17 5.37
N ALA A 70 0.27 5.37 5.56
CA ALA A 70 -0.79 5.89 4.71
C ALA A 70 -0.30 6.09 3.26
N SER A 71 0.90 6.67 3.10
CA SER A 71 1.53 6.83 1.79
C SER A 71 1.78 5.49 1.10
N LYS A 72 2.24 4.47 1.85
CA LYS A 72 2.42 3.11 1.33
C LYS A 72 1.12 2.52 0.77
N ILE A 73 -0.02 2.73 1.44
CA ILE A 73 -1.33 2.28 0.93
C ILE A 73 -1.67 2.99 -0.38
N ILE A 74 -1.50 4.31 -0.44
CA ILE A 74 -1.77 5.11 -1.65
C ILE A 74 -0.89 4.64 -2.81
N SER A 75 0.41 4.47 -2.60
CA SER A 75 1.34 3.94 -3.61
C SER A 75 0.95 2.55 -4.07
N LEU A 76 0.57 1.64 -3.16
CA LEU A 76 0.11 0.31 -3.53
C LEU A 76 -1.16 0.38 -4.38
N MET A 77 -2.16 1.17 -4.02
CA MET A 77 -3.37 1.32 -4.84
C MET A 77 -3.07 1.93 -6.20
N GLY A 78 -2.27 3.00 -6.26
CA GLY A 78 -1.90 3.65 -7.51
C GLY A 78 -1.06 2.76 -8.43
N GLU A 79 0.05 2.26 -7.94
CA GLU A 79 1.00 1.51 -8.76
C GLU A 79 0.49 0.11 -9.07
N TYR A 80 -0.07 -0.58 -8.08
CA TYR A 80 -0.48 -1.98 -8.19
C TYR A 80 -1.88 -2.16 -8.77
N CYS A 81 -2.87 -1.43 -8.24
CA CYS A 81 -4.24 -1.60 -8.70
C CYS A 81 -4.52 -0.82 -9.98
N LEU A 82 -4.16 0.47 -10.03
CA LEU A 82 -4.46 1.30 -11.20
C LEU A 82 -3.48 1.05 -12.35
N CYS A 83 -2.20 1.34 -12.18
CA CYS A 83 -1.23 1.37 -13.30
C CYS A 83 -0.99 0.02 -13.98
N GLN A 84 -1.21 -1.10 -13.29
CA GLN A 84 -0.95 -2.43 -13.87
C GLN A 84 -2.19 -3.18 -14.31
N ARG A 85 -3.32 -3.02 -13.60
CA ARG A 85 -4.53 -3.82 -13.87
C ARG A 85 -5.47 -3.11 -14.81
N VAL A 86 -5.53 -1.79 -14.70
CA VAL A 86 -6.48 -1.00 -15.47
C VAL A 86 -5.83 -0.64 -16.81
N LYS A 87 -6.00 -1.55 -17.77
CA LYS A 87 -5.53 -1.36 -19.14
C LYS A 87 -6.64 -0.79 -20.02
N PRO A 88 -6.35 0.18 -20.89
CA PRO A 88 -7.35 0.76 -21.78
C PRO A 88 -7.92 -0.32 -22.73
N VAL A 89 -9.14 -0.13 -23.21
CA VAL A 89 -9.85 -1.10 -24.08
C VAL A 89 -9.10 -1.39 -25.39
N GLY A 90 -8.20 -0.50 -25.81
CA GLY A 90 -7.32 -0.71 -26.96
C GLY A 90 -6.08 -1.58 -26.71
N ASP A 91 -5.78 -1.97 -25.47
CA ASP A 91 -4.64 -2.85 -25.15
C ASP A 91 -5.01 -4.32 -25.41
N PRO A 92 -4.19 -5.11 -26.15
CA PRO A 92 -4.48 -6.53 -26.41
C PRO A 92 -4.63 -7.41 -25.16
N LYS A 93 -4.13 -6.97 -24.01
CA LYS A 93 -4.19 -7.67 -22.72
C LYS A 93 -5.22 -7.04 -21.77
N THR A 94 -6.10 -6.19 -22.28
CA THR A 94 -7.15 -5.58 -21.45
C THR A 94 -8.15 -6.65 -20.96
N PRO A 95 -8.52 -6.64 -19.68
CA PRO A 95 -9.58 -7.50 -19.18
C PRO A 95 -10.99 -6.97 -19.49
N PHE A 96 -11.11 -5.73 -20.00
CA PHE A 96 -12.39 -5.05 -20.18
C PHE A 96 -12.97 -5.28 -21.58
N LYS A 97 -14.26 -5.59 -21.65
CA LYS A 97 -14.98 -5.84 -22.92
C LYS A 97 -15.58 -4.56 -23.49
N SER A 98 -15.80 -3.56 -22.65
CA SER A 98 -16.40 -2.29 -23.01
C SER A 98 -15.72 -1.14 -22.27
N GLU A 99 -15.84 0.07 -22.82
CA GLU A 99 -15.38 1.29 -22.17
C GLU A 99 -16.06 1.53 -20.82
N ALA A 100 -17.33 1.12 -20.69
CA ALA A 100 -18.07 1.22 -19.44
C ALA A 100 -17.43 0.39 -18.31
N ASP A 101 -16.99 -0.84 -18.61
CA ASP A 101 -16.33 -1.72 -17.63
C ASP A 101 -14.97 -1.15 -17.18
N TYR A 102 -14.22 -0.57 -18.12
CA TYR A 102 -12.95 0.11 -17.85
C TYR A 102 -13.15 1.31 -16.91
N ILE A 103 -14.15 2.15 -17.17
CA ILE A 103 -14.48 3.30 -16.33
C ILE A 103 -14.93 2.86 -14.93
N ALA A 104 -15.77 1.82 -14.82
CA ALA A 104 -16.21 1.30 -13.53
C ALA A 104 -15.05 0.78 -12.68
N ALA A 105 -14.08 0.10 -13.30
CA ALA A 105 -12.87 -0.36 -12.63
C ALA A 105 -11.97 0.80 -12.18
N LEU A 106 -11.78 1.83 -13.01
CA LEU A 106 -11.08 3.06 -12.62
C LEU A 106 -11.71 3.72 -11.39
N GLN A 107 -13.04 3.81 -11.36
CA GLN A 107 -13.79 4.41 -10.25
C GLN A 107 -13.68 3.59 -8.97
N SER A 108 -13.58 2.27 -9.06
CA SER A 108 -13.46 1.39 -7.88
C SER A 108 -12.10 1.46 -7.20
N HIS A 109 -11.09 1.98 -7.90
CA HIS A 109 -9.71 2.07 -7.42
C HIS A 109 -9.26 3.50 -7.06
N HIS A 110 -10.11 4.52 -7.28
CA HIS A 110 -9.96 5.90 -6.81
C HIS A 110 -10.78 6.13 -5.54
#